data_AF-A0AA39SU12-F1
#
_entry.id   AF-A0AA39SU12-F1
#
_cell.length_a   1.000
_cell.length_b   1.000
_cell.length_c   1.000
_cell.angle_alpha   90.00
_cell.angle_beta   90.00
_cell.angle_gamma   90.00
#
_symmetry.space_group_name_H-M   'P 1'
#
loop_
_entity.id
_entity.type
_entity.pdbx_description
1 polymer ?
#
loop_
_entity_poly.entity_id
_entity_poly.type
_entity_poly.pdbx_seq_one_letter_code
_entity_poly.pdbx_strand_id
1 'polypeptide(L)'
;MAADIWEKEWELNYYTRPRGRKCPVFTIGWRQFVEAKRLQVGDELVFSGHQVAAVDHEEPEMWYKIHVERPSPVTFDGEPVPLDVEYLA
;
A
#
# COMPACT_ATOMS: atom_id res chain seq x y z
N MET A 1 -0.38 7.73 8.19
CA MET A 1 -1.28 6.68 7.68
C MET A 1 -1.15 6.64 6.17
N ALA A 2 -1.67 5.62 5.48
CA ALA A 2 -1.69 5.59 4.02
C ALA A 2 -3.13 5.42 3.52
N ALA A 3 -3.53 6.23 2.55
CA ALA A 3 -4.87 6.17 1.97
C ALA A 3 -4.90 5.21 0.78
N ASP A 4 -5.94 4.39 0.68
CA ASP A 4 -6.18 3.61 -0.54
C ASP A 4 -6.87 4.43 -1.63
N ILE A 5 -7.19 3.78 -2.75
CA ILE A 5 -7.82 4.45 -3.89
C ILE A 5 -9.21 5.02 -3.57
N TRP A 6 -9.88 4.52 -2.52
CA TRP A 6 -11.18 5.01 -2.01
C TRP A 6 -11.02 5.99 -0.85
N GLU A 7 -9.82 6.55 -0.67
CA GLU A 7 -9.46 7.48 0.41
C GLU A 7 -9.59 6.88 1.82
N LYS A 8 -9.77 5.56 1.94
CA LYS A 8 -9.80 4.92 3.24
C LYS A 8 -8.39 4.84 3.79
N GLU A 9 -8.20 5.40 4.98
CA GLU A 9 -6.91 5.40 5.65
C GLU A 9 -6.64 4.08 6.36
N TRP A 10 -5.42 3.59 6.17
CA TRP A 10 -4.90 2.39 6.80
C TRP A 10 -3.76 2.75 7.75
N GLU A 11 -3.93 2.38 9.02
CA GLU A 11 -2.89 2.47 10.04
C GLU A 11 -2.07 1.19 10.04
N LEU A 12 -0.87 1.25 9.46
CA LEU A 12 0.07 0.13 9.40
C LEU A 12 1.35 0.49 10.14
N ASN A 13 1.68 -0.28 11.18
CA ASN A 13 2.90 -0.03 11.94
C ASN A 13 4.11 -0.71 11.28
N TYR A 14 4.99 0.10 10.69
CA TYR A 14 6.27 -0.33 10.13
C TYR A 14 7.31 -0.45 11.24
N TYR A 15 7.63 -1.69 11.61
CA TYR A 15 8.55 -2.00 12.69
C TYR A 15 9.82 -2.63 12.17
N THR A 16 10.97 -2.05 12.55
CA THR A 16 12.28 -2.69 12.34
C THR A 16 12.81 -3.18 13.67
N ARG A 17 13.16 -4.47 13.74
CA ARG A 17 13.75 -5.06 14.95
C ARG A 17 15.01 -4.29 15.36
N PRO A 18 15.14 -3.86 16.63
CA PRO A 18 16.27 -3.06 17.09
C PRO A 18 17.57 -3.86 17.20
N ARG A 19 17.49 -5.20 17.26
CA ARG A 19 18.64 -6.10 17.38
C ARG A 19 18.46 -7.31 16.45
N GLY A 20 19.57 -7.87 15.99
CA GLY A 20 19.58 -9.00 15.04
C GLY A 20 19.44 -8.56 13.58
N ARG A 21 18.99 -9.47 12.73
CA ARG A 21 18.80 -9.18 11.29
C ARG A 21 17.75 -8.08 11.12
N LYS A 22 18.13 -6.98 10.45
CA LYS A 22 17.21 -5.93 10.03
C LYS A 22 16.22 -6.53 9.02
N CYS A 23 15.04 -6.86 9.52
CA CYS A 23 13.92 -7.38 8.74
C CYS A 23 12.71 -6.52 9.11
N PRO A 24 12.46 -5.44 8.36
CA PRO A 24 11.30 -4.60 8.58
C PRO A 24 10.01 -5.38 8.32
N VAL A 25 9.01 -5.17 9.16
CA VAL A 25 7.72 -5.85 9.07
C VAL A 25 6.59 -4.88 9.36
N PHE A 26 5.46 -5.06 8.68
CA PHE A 26 4.20 -4.48 9.13
C PHE A 26 3.60 -5.33 10.24
N THR A 27 3.13 -4.68 11.31
CA THR A 27 2.62 -5.35 12.50
C THR A 27 1.15 -4.99 12.73
N ILE A 28 0.90 -3.92 13.48
CA ILE A 28 -0.43 -3.39 13.76
C ILE A 28 -1.12 -3.04 12.42
N GLY A 29 -2.39 -3.42 12.29
CA GLY A 29 -3.25 -3.17 11.13
C GLY A 29 -3.03 -4.07 9.94
N TRP A 30 -1.92 -4.81 9.87
CA TRP A 30 -1.57 -5.64 8.71
C TRP A 30 -2.59 -6.75 8.45
N ARG A 31 -3.00 -7.48 9.49
CA ARG A 31 -3.98 -8.57 9.33
C ARG A 31 -5.33 -8.04 8.84
N GLN A 32 -5.80 -6.94 9.41
CA GLN A 32 -7.06 -6.31 9.03
C GLN A 32 -7.03 -5.83 7.57
N PHE A 33 -5.89 -5.28 7.13
CA PHE A 33 -5.67 -4.90 5.74
C PHE A 33 -5.74 -6.11 4.80
N VAL A 34 -4.99 -7.19 5.12
CA VAL A 34 -4.97 -8.44 4.35
C VAL A 34 -6.38 -9.02 4.17
N GLU A 35 -7.15 -9.08 5.27
CA GLU A 35 -8.52 -9.62 5.26
C GLU A 35 -9.47 -8.74 4.43
N ALA A 36 -9.40 -7.42 4.60
CA ALA A 36 -10.29 -6.50 3.90
C ALA A 36 -10.01 -6.43 2.40
N LYS A 37 -8.73 -6.41 2.00
CA LYS A 37 -8.30 -6.37 0.59
C LYS A 37 -8.26 -7.76 -0.07
N ARG A 38 -8.55 -8.83 0.70
CA ARG A 38 -8.54 -10.24 0.26
C ARG A 38 -7.22 -10.61 -0.43
N LEU A 39 -6.10 -10.27 0.20
CA LEU A 39 -4.78 -10.51 -0.36
C LEU A 39 -4.48 -11.99 -0.49
N GLN A 40 -3.78 -12.34 -1.57
CA GLN A 40 -3.34 -13.68 -1.90
C GLN A 40 -1.82 -13.69 -2.08
N VAL A 41 -1.23 -14.88 -1.95
CA VAL A 41 0.19 -15.07 -2.28
C VAL A 41 0.38 -14.78 -3.76
N GLY A 42 1.29 -13.86 -4.08
CA GLY A 42 1.55 -13.39 -5.44
C GLY A 42 0.97 -12.00 -5.74
N ASP A 43 0.13 -11.44 -4.86
CA ASP A 43 -0.27 -10.03 -4.94
C ASP A 43 0.93 -9.13 -4.58
N GLU A 44 1.00 -7.96 -5.23
CA GLU A 44 2.02 -6.96 -5.00
C GLU A 44 1.44 -5.78 -4.21
N LEU A 45 2.05 -5.47 -3.06
CA LEU A 45 1.67 -4.31 -2.26
C LEU A 45 2.53 -3.11 -2.65
N VAL A 46 1.88 -2.04 -3.08
CA VAL A 46 2.55 -0.81 -3.50
C VAL A 46 2.28 0.29 -2.50
N PHE A 47 3.37 0.92 -2.02
CA PHE A 47 3.31 2.16 -1.26
C PHE A 47 3.95 3.28 -2.06
N SER A 48 3.29 4.43 -2.11
CA SER A 48 3.86 5.65 -2.68
C SER A 48 3.70 6.81 -1.71
N GLY A 49 4.64 7.75 -1.74
CA GLY A 49 4.60 8.97 -0.96
C GLY A 49 4.75 10.17 -1.88
N HIS A 50 3.98 11.23 -1.62
CA HIS A 50 4.14 12.51 -2.29
C HIS A 50 4.20 13.63 -1.26
N GLN A 51 5.10 14.57 -1.49
CA GLN A 51 5.21 15.79 -0.70
C GLN A 51 4.12 16.76 -1.15
N VAL A 52 3.32 17.22 -0.20
CA VAL A 52 2.33 18.27 -0.41
C VAL A 52 2.86 19.54 0.25
N ALA A 53 2.82 20.64 -0.48
CA ALA A 53 3.22 21.93 0.09
C ALA A 53 2.29 22.25 1.26
N ALA A 54 2.87 22.47 2.45
CA ALA A 54 2.09 22.91 3.58
C ALA A 54 1.50 24.30 3.30
N VAL A 55 0.27 24.51 3.75
CA VAL A 55 -0.33 25.85 3.77
C VAL A 55 0.37 26.63 4.89
N ASP A 56 0.90 27.82 4.59
CA ASP A 56 1.56 28.75 5.54
C ASP A 56 2.95 28.38 6.11
N HIS A 57 3.98 28.34 5.25
CA HIS A 57 5.41 28.32 5.66
C HIS A 57 5.85 27.17 6.59
N GLU A 58 5.10 26.08 6.66
CA GLU A 58 5.47 24.87 7.39
C GLU A 58 6.27 23.89 6.52
N GLU A 59 6.86 22.87 7.17
CA GLU A 59 7.54 21.78 6.45
C GLU A 59 6.55 21.01 5.57
N PRO A 60 6.94 20.58 4.36
CA PRO A 60 6.05 19.85 3.46
C PRO A 60 5.50 18.58 4.12
N GLU A 61 4.19 18.41 4.02
CA GLU A 61 3.51 17.24 4.58
C GLU A 61 3.69 16.04 3.64
N MET A 62 3.92 14.85 4.21
CA MET A 62 4.05 13.61 3.46
C MET A 62 2.70 12.89 3.41
N TRP A 63 2.13 12.79 2.21
CA TRP A 63 0.93 11.99 1.99
C TRP A 63 1.29 10.63 1.38
N TYR A 64 0.86 9.56 2.05
CA TYR A 64 1.11 8.20 1.60
C TYR A 64 -0.13 7.60 0.96
N LYS A 65 0.06 6.87 -0.14
CA LYS A 65 -0.95 6.04 -0.78
C LYS A 65 -0.54 4.56 -0.68
N ILE A 66 -1.54 3.70 -0.58
CA ILE A 66 -1.37 2.25 -0.54
C ILE A 66 -2.35 1.57 -1.49
N HIS A 67 -1.86 0.69 -2.33
CA HIS A 67 -2.70 -0.12 -3.21
C HIS A 67 -2.10 -1.49 -3.43
N VAL A 68 -2.91 -2.43 -3.94
CA VAL A 68 -2.48 -3.81 -4.14
C VAL A 68 -2.76 -4.19 -5.57
N GLU A 69 -1.71 -4.58 -6.29
CA GLU A 69 -1.80 -5.04 -7.65
C GLU A 69 -1.89 -6.57 -7.69
N ARG A 70 -2.83 -7.09 -8.47
CA ARG A 70 -2.94 -8.51 -8.76
C ARG A 70 -2.82 -8.74 -10.27
N PRO A 71 -2.04 -9.76 -10.70
CA PRO A 71 -2.02 -10.17 -12.08
C PRO A 71 -3.42 -10.51 -12.58
N SER A 72 -3.88 -9.77 -13.59
CA SER A 72 -5.20 -9.97 -14.20
C SER A 72 -5.11 -10.91 -15.41
N PRO A 73 -6.17 -11.65 -15.74
CA PRO A 73 -6.29 -12.30 -17.05
C PRO A 73 -6.41 -11.31 -18.21
N VAL A 74 -6.62 -10.01 -17.94
CA VAL A 74 -6.66 -8.97 -18.96
C VAL A 74 -5.24 -8.69 -19.46
N THR A 75 -5.06 -8.76 -20.77
CA THR A 75 -3.77 -8.46 -21.42
C THR A 75 -3.86 -7.21 -22.28
N PHE A 76 -2.80 -6.40 -22.29
CA PHE A 76 -2.59 -5.29 -23.23
C PHE A 76 -1.31 -5.57 -24.00
N ASP A 77 -1.38 -5.57 -25.34
CA ASP A 77 -0.28 -5.99 -26.22
C ASP A 77 0.33 -7.38 -25.90
N GLY A 78 -0.48 -8.28 -25.37
CA GLY A 78 -0.06 -9.64 -25.00
C GLY A 78 0.57 -9.77 -23.61
N GLU A 79 0.79 -8.66 -22.90
CA GLU A 79 1.28 -8.65 -21.53
C GLU A 79 0.13 -8.53 -20.51
N PRO A 80 0.15 -9.28 -19.40
CA PRO A 80 -0.85 -9.14 -18.34
C PRO A 80 -0.85 -7.73 -17.75
N VAL A 81 -2.03 -7.12 -17.63
CA VAL A 81 -2.19 -5.82 -16.99
C VAL A 81 -2.43 -6.03 -15.50
N PRO A 82 -1.54 -5.58 -14.61
CA PRO A 82 -1.83 -5.59 -13.18
C PRO A 82 -3.00 -4.65 -12.90
N LEU A 83 -3.98 -5.12 -12.13
CA LEU A 83 -5.12 -4.31 -11.69
C LEU A 83 -5.13 -4.23 -10.17
N ASP A 84 -5.61 -3.11 -9.63
CA ASP A 84 -5.88 -3.02 -8.20
C ASP A 84 -6.89 -4.10 -7.81
N VAL A 85 -6.64 -4.83 -6.71
CA VAL A 85 -7.55 -5.85 -6.18
C VAL A 85 -8.95 -5.31 -5.91
N GLU A 86 -9.09 -4.01 -5.64
CA GLU A 86 -10.37 -3.32 -5.48
C GLU A 86 -11.19 -3.27 -6.78
N TYR A 87 -10.57 -3.36 -7.95
CA TYR A 87 -11.28 -3.48 -9.25
C TYR A 87 -11.61 -4.93 -9.64
N LEU A 88 -11.14 -5.90 -8.86
CA LEU A 88 -11.36 -7.34 -9.09
C LEU A 88 -12.41 -7.95 -8.13
N ALA A 89 -13.00 -7.11 -7.27
CA ALA A 89 -13.86 -7.50 -6.15
C ALA A 89 -15.32 -7.75 -6.53
#